data_AF-A0A9D9DN10-F1
#
_entry.id   AF-A0A9D9DN10-F1
#
_cell.length_a   1.000
_cell.length_b   1.000
_cell.length_c   1.000
_cell.angle_alpha   90.00
_cell.angle_beta   90.00
_cell.angle_gamma   90.00
#
_symmetry.space_group_name_H-M   'P 1'
#
loop_
_entity.id
_entity.type
_entity.pdbx_description
1 polymer ?
#
loop_
_entity_poly.entity_id
_entity_poly.type
_entity_poly.pdbx_seq_one_letter_code
_entity_poly.pdbx_strand_id
1 'polypeptide(L)'
;MQSEEGMIADTNNYAYGKFVPVFIKYFNGGTDCGLRGCESYEYGSSDIDAQLSQNYQIFSKKRYAGSGYFDEGQYIMSDSMFLMIENNSAAGNSILISVDVNGFYKKPNIWGYDLFTFQIDEESGKVLPMGAPGTRWTNHDTYCSATSENRVNGASCAYKAFTEKDYFKNLP
;
A
#
# COMPACT_ATOMS: atom_id res chain seq x y z
N MET A 1 -18.52 3.75 5.18
CA MET A 1 -18.26 2.67 4.20
C MET A 1 -18.92 1.36 4.63
N GLN A 2 -18.34 0.55 5.53
CA GLN A 2 -19.01 -0.69 6.00
C GLN A 2 -20.36 -0.44 6.69
N SER A 3 -20.43 0.63 7.51
CA SER A 3 -21.65 1.04 8.21
C SER A 3 -22.71 1.69 7.32
N GLU A 4 -22.34 2.12 6.11
CA GLU A 4 -23.24 2.86 5.19
C GLU A 4 -23.72 1.98 4.04
N GLU A 5 -22.86 1.12 3.49
CA GLU A 5 -23.23 0.19 2.42
C GLU A 5 -23.70 -1.18 2.93
N GLY A 6 -23.48 -1.49 4.22
CA GLY A 6 -23.89 -2.76 4.83
C GLY A 6 -23.11 -3.96 4.33
N MET A 7 -21.98 -3.75 3.66
CA MET A 7 -21.11 -4.80 3.10
C MET A 7 -19.64 -4.58 3.43
N ILE A 8 -18.88 -5.67 3.44
CA ILE A 8 -17.44 -5.68 3.68
C ILE A 8 -16.73 -5.24 2.41
N ALA A 9 -15.75 -4.35 2.55
CA ALA A 9 -14.91 -3.93 1.45
C ALA A 9 -13.89 -5.02 1.10
N ASP A 10 -14.22 -5.85 0.13
CA ASP A 10 -13.43 -6.96 -0.38
C ASP A 10 -13.53 -7.04 -1.91
N THR A 11 -12.83 -7.99 -2.54
CA THR A 11 -12.87 -8.14 -4.00
C THR A 11 -14.16 -8.78 -4.53
N ASN A 12 -15.00 -9.38 -3.67
CA ASN A 12 -16.29 -9.93 -4.06
C ASN A 12 -17.33 -8.82 -4.23
N ASN A 13 -17.27 -7.82 -3.36
CA ASN A 13 -18.17 -6.66 -3.35
C ASN A 13 -17.66 -5.51 -4.23
N TYR A 14 -16.34 -5.39 -4.40
CA TYR A 14 -15.72 -4.39 -5.28
C TYR A 14 -14.79 -5.02 -6.31
N ALA A 15 -15.26 -5.09 -7.55
CA ALA A 15 -14.44 -5.47 -8.70
C ALA A 15 -13.26 -4.51 -8.91
N TYR A 16 -12.30 -4.94 -9.75
CA TYR A 16 -11.12 -4.17 -10.14
C TYR A 16 -11.42 -2.69 -10.40
N GLY A 17 -10.71 -1.80 -9.69
CA GLY A 17 -10.81 -0.34 -9.85
C GLY A 17 -12.16 0.27 -9.42
N LYS A 18 -13.04 -0.48 -8.74
CA LYS A 18 -14.35 0.02 -8.28
C LYS A 18 -14.37 0.49 -6.84
N PHE A 19 -13.37 0.12 -6.05
CA PHE A 19 -13.30 0.54 -4.65
C PHE A 19 -12.91 2.02 -4.49
N VAL A 20 -11.87 2.47 -5.21
CA VAL A 20 -11.33 3.84 -5.07
C VAL A 20 -12.39 4.92 -5.26
N PRO A 21 -13.24 4.89 -6.32
CA PRO A 21 -14.27 5.92 -6.52
C PRO A 21 -15.30 6.01 -5.39
N VAL A 22 -15.49 4.94 -4.61
CA VAL A 22 -16.36 4.94 -3.43
C VAL A 22 -15.60 5.48 -2.22
N PHE A 23 -14.39 4.97 -1.99
CA PHE A 23 -13.60 5.32 -0.82
C PHE A 23 -13.15 6.79 -0.81
N ILE A 24 -12.84 7.38 -1.96
CA ILE A 24 -12.34 8.75 -2.00
C ILE A 24 -13.40 9.82 -1.72
N LYS A 25 -14.70 9.47 -1.74
CA LYS A 25 -15.80 10.40 -1.43
C LYS A 25 -15.76 10.91 0.00
N TYR A 26 -15.05 10.22 0.90
CA TYR A 26 -14.85 10.64 2.28
C TYR A 26 -13.72 11.67 2.44
N PHE A 27 -13.00 12.00 1.36
CA PHE A 27 -11.96 13.03 1.35
C PHE A 27 -12.41 14.25 0.54
N ASN A 28 -12.10 15.44 1.06
CA ASN A 28 -12.45 16.71 0.41
C ASN A 28 -11.22 17.39 -0.17
N GLY A 29 -11.34 17.86 -1.41
CA GLY A 29 -10.38 18.79 -2.03
C GLY A 29 -9.06 18.19 -2.51
N GLY A 30 -8.96 16.86 -2.63
CA GLY A 30 -7.80 16.19 -3.21
C GLY A 30 -7.86 16.03 -4.73
N THR A 31 -6.85 15.37 -5.29
CA THR A 31 -6.70 15.06 -6.72
C THR A 31 -6.96 13.57 -6.94
N ASP A 32 -8.00 13.26 -7.71
CA ASP A 32 -8.26 11.90 -8.21
C ASP A 32 -7.29 11.59 -9.35
N CYS A 33 -6.39 10.63 -9.11
CA CYS A 33 -5.39 10.18 -10.07
C CYS A 33 -5.87 8.97 -10.88
N GLY A 34 -7.12 8.54 -10.71
CA GLY A 34 -7.66 7.36 -11.37
C GLY A 34 -6.90 6.09 -10.98
N LEU A 35 -6.82 5.13 -11.91
CA LEU A 35 -6.14 3.86 -11.66
C LEU A 35 -4.63 4.03 -11.45
N ARG A 36 -3.96 4.73 -12.38
CA ARG A 36 -2.49 4.76 -12.48
C ARG A 36 -1.92 6.13 -12.91
N GLY A 37 -2.61 7.22 -12.57
CA GLY A 37 -2.32 8.54 -13.13
C GLY A 37 -1.23 9.34 -12.43
N CYS A 38 -0.89 9.02 -11.18
CA CYS A 38 0.08 9.78 -10.39
C CYS A 38 1.37 8.99 -10.16
N GLU A 39 1.27 7.77 -9.65
CA GLU A 39 2.42 6.87 -9.51
C GLU A 39 2.75 6.24 -10.87
N SER A 40 4.02 6.31 -11.26
CA SER A 40 4.54 5.76 -12.51
C SER A 40 5.33 4.49 -12.24
N TYR A 41 5.26 3.54 -13.17
CA TYR A 41 5.97 2.27 -13.09
C TYR A 41 6.71 1.93 -14.39
N GLU A 42 7.70 1.06 -14.27
CA GLU A 42 8.42 0.45 -15.39
C GLU A 42 8.45 -1.07 -15.26
N TYR A 43 8.67 -1.76 -16.38
CA TYR A 43 8.92 -3.20 -16.36
C TYR A 43 10.39 -3.45 -16.04
N GLY A 44 10.65 -4.30 -15.04
CA GLY A 44 12.01 -4.68 -14.67
C GLY A 44 12.77 -5.34 -15.81
N SER A 45 14.00 -4.89 -16.08
CA SER A 45 14.82 -5.38 -17.20
C SER A 45 15.24 -6.85 -17.12
N SER A 46 15.21 -7.43 -15.91
CA SER A 46 15.56 -8.84 -15.63
C SER A 46 14.36 -9.72 -15.24
N ASP A 47 13.25 -9.09 -14.86
CA ASP A 47 12.01 -9.73 -14.42
C ASP A 47 10.89 -9.19 -15.32
N ILE A 48 10.75 -9.76 -16.52
CA ILE A 48 9.86 -9.30 -17.60
C ILE A 48 8.39 -9.10 -17.15
N ASP A 49 7.99 -9.69 -16.02
CA ASP A 49 6.63 -9.61 -15.45
C ASP A 49 6.52 -8.77 -14.16
N ALA A 50 7.58 -8.09 -13.72
CA ALA A 50 7.55 -7.27 -12.51
C ALA A 50 7.41 -5.78 -12.85
N GLN A 51 6.20 -5.24 -12.69
CA GLN A 51 6.00 -3.78 -12.64
C GLN A 51 6.67 -3.24 -11.37
N LEU A 52 7.62 -2.33 -11.54
CA LEU A 52 8.38 -1.68 -10.49
C LEU A 52 8.02 -0.20 -10.46
N SER A 53 7.83 0.33 -9.25
CA SER A 53 7.62 1.74 -9.01
C SER A 53 8.80 2.57 -9.53
N GLN A 54 8.54 3.77 -10.02
CA GLN A 54 9.59 4.78 -10.24
C GLN A 54 9.79 5.71 -9.05
N ASN A 55 8.87 5.70 -8.08
CA ASN A 55 8.83 6.67 -6.99
C ASN A 55 9.22 6.07 -5.64
N TYR A 56 8.81 4.82 -5.39
CA TYR A 56 8.95 4.16 -4.11
C TYR A 56 10.00 3.05 -4.13
N GLN A 57 10.94 3.12 -3.18
CA GLN A 57 11.90 2.05 -2.96
C GLN A 57 11.40 1.06 -1.91
N ILE A 58 11.90 -0.18 -1.97
CA ILE A 58 11.69 -1.15 -0.89
C ILE A 58 12.41 -0.71 0.39
N PHE A 59 12.04 -1.26 1.54
CA PHE A 59 12.58 -0.90 2.85
C PHE A 59 14.12 -0.89 2.93
N SER A 60 14.79 -1.82 2.25
CA SER A 60 16.26 -1.91 2.21
C SER A 60 16.93 -0.92 1.26
N LYS A 61 16.15 -0.16 0.47
CA LYS A 61 16.61 0.80 -0.56
C LYS A 61 17.39 0.17 -1.72
N LYS A 62 17.46 -1.16 -1.80
CA LYS A 62 18.25 -1.90 -2.78
C LYS A 62 17.61 -1.97 -4.17
N ARG A 63 16.30 -1.76 -4.28
CA ARG A 63 15.54 -1.70 -5.53
C ARG A 63 14.25 -0.91 -5.36
N TYR A 64 13.55 -0.66 -6.46
CA TYR A 64 12.21 -0.12 -6.43
C TYR A 64 11.17 -1.16 -6.00
N ALA A 65 10.12 -0.69 -5.33
CA ALA A 65 8.99 -1.49 -4.90
C ALA A 65 8.22 -2.06 -6.09
N GLY A 66 7.56 -3.21 -5.93
CA GLY A 66 6.62 -3.70 -6.93
C GLY A 66 5.39 -2.79 -6.96
N SER A 67 5.14 -2.09 -8.06
CA SER A 67 3.98 -1.18 -8.17
C SER A 67 2.66 -1.96 -8.25
N GLY A 68 2.71 -3.18 -8.79
CA GLY A 68 1.59 -4.14 -8.90
C GLY A 68 1.00 -4.64 -7.57
N TYR A 69 1.22 -3.91 -6.48
CA TYR A 69 0.71 -4.18 -5.14
C TYR A 69 -0.01 -2.93 -4.57
N PHE A 70 -0.14 -1.86 -5.38
CA PHE A 70 -0.77 -0.58 -5.00
C PHE A 70 -1.16 0.28 -6.23
N ASP A 71 -1.61 -0.30 -7.35
CA ASP A 71 -1.81 0.42 -8.63
C ASP A 71 -3.23 0.38 -9.20
N GLU A 72 -4.23 -0.04 -8.43
CA GLU A 72 -5.65 -0.17 -8.80
C GLU A 72 -6.48 1.07 -8.46
N GLY A 73 -5.85 2.07 -7.85
CA GLY A 73 -6.35 3.41 -7.81
C GLY A 73 -5.60 4.32 -6.86
N GLN A 74 -5.61 5.60 -7.19
CA GLN A 74 -4.66 6.56 -6.66
C GLN A 74 -5.37 7.89 -6.37
N TYR A 75 -5.04 8.49 -5.24
CA TYR A 75 -5.65 9.74 -4.81
C TYR A 75 -4.67 10.55 -3.96
N ILE A 76 -4.41 11.79 -4.35
CA ILE A 76 -3.62 12.73 -3.53
C ILE A 76 -4.60 13.54 -2.68
N MET A 77 -4.47 13.44 -1.36
CA MET A 77 -5.28 14.17 -0.40
C MET A 77 -4.94 15.67 -0.39
N SER A 78 -5.82 16.50 0.18
CA SER A 78 -5.62 17.95 0.23
C SER A 78 -4.43 18.40 1.09
N ASP A 79 -3.98 17.55 2.02
CA ASP A 79 -2.75 17.72 2.81
C ASP A 79 -1.50 17.11 2.13
N SER A 80 -1.64 16.68 0.88
CA SER A 80 -0.63 16.02 0.04
C SER A 80 -0.32 14.57 0.37
N MET A 81 -0.94 13.95 1.40
CA MET A 81 -0.82 12.50 1.61
C MET A 81 -1.27 11.74 0.37
N PHE A 82 -0.67 10.59 0.10
CA PHE A 82 -0.97 9.82 -1.11
C PHE A 82 -1.58 8.48 -0.77
N LEU A 83 -2.78 8.25 -1.26
CA LEU A 83 -3.52 7.02 -1.12
C LEU A 83 -3.39 6.21 -2.40
N MET A 84 -3.03 4.94 -2.24
CA MET A 84 -2.94 3.96 -3.31
C MET A 84 -3.67 2.70 -2.89
N ILE A 85 -4.45 2.12 -3.79
CA ILE A 85 -5.30 0.96 -3.52
C ILE A 85 -4.87 -0.19 -4.42
N GLU A 86 -4.94 -1.39 -3.89
CA GLU A 86 -4.80 -2.63 -4.64
C GLU A 86 -6.00 -3.53 -4.34
N ASN A 87 -6.74 -3.91 -5.38
CA ASN A 87 -7.98 -4.71 -5.30
C ASN A 87 -8.09 -5.79 -6.41
N ASN A 88 -6.95 -6.32 -6.85
CA ASN A 88 -6.73 -7.39 -7.80
C ASN A 88 -6.20 -8.67 -7.10
N SER A 89 -5.73 -9.67 -7.86
CA SER A 89 -5.17 -10.94 -7.33
C SER A 89 -3.96 -10.79 -6.38
N ALA A 90 -3.16 -9.73 -6.52
CA ALA A 90 -2.08 -9.34 -5.62
C ALA A 90 -2.61 -8.92 -4.24
N ALA A 91 -3.86 -8.41 -4.17
CA ALA A 91 -4.64 -8.19 -2.95
C ALA A 91 -5.28 -9.48 -2.40
N GLY A 92 -5.49 -10.47 -3.27
CA GLY A 92 -6.07 -11.77 -2.92
C GLY A 92 -7.57 -11.66 -3.03
N ASN A 93 -8.29 -12.00 -1.96
CA ASN A 93 -9.70 -11.65 -1.84
C ASN A 93 -9.92 -10.35 -1.02
N SER A 94 -8.84 -9.78 -0.48
CA SER A 94 -8.84 -8.58 0.36
C SER A 94 -8.66 -7.32 -0.47
N ILE A 95 -8.85 -6.15 0.14
CA ILE A 95 -8.42 -4.86 -0.41
C ILE A 95 -7.21 -4.36 0.36
N LEU A 96 -6.17 -3.95 -0.36
CA LEU A 96 -4.99 -3.32 0.21
C LEU A 96 -5.07 -1.81 0.07
N ILE A 97 -4.68 -1.13 1.13
CA ILE A 97 -4.63 0.33 1.23
C ILE A 97 -3.20 0.72 1.56
N SER A 98 -2.52 1.37 0.65
CA SER A 98 -1.18 1.92 0.86
C SER A 98 -1.26 3.44 0.98
N VAL A 99 -0.65 3.99 2.02
CA VAL A 99 -0.69 5.42 2.34
C VAL A 99 0.72 5.96 2.52
N ASP A 100 1.10 6.95 1.70
CA ASP A 100 2.25 7.80 1.95
C ASP A 100 1.84 8.94 2.89
N VAL A 101 2.37 8.89 4.12
CA VAL A 101 2.01 9.84 5.19
C VAL A 101 2.80 11.15 5.12
N ASN A 102 3.90 11.20 4.38
CA ASN A 102 4.66 12.44 4.15
C ASN A 102 4.11 13.21 2.94
N GLY A 103 3.57 12.46 1.99
CA GLY A 103 2.92 12.93 0.78
C GLY A 103 3.76 12.73 -0.47
N PHE A 104 3.08 12.52 -1.61
CA PHE A 104 3.67 11.98 -2.85
C PHE A 104 4.97 12.68 -3.31
N TYR A 105 5.03 14.00 -3.14
CA TYR A 105 6.15 14.84 -3.58
C TYR A 105 7.24 15.03 -2.51
N LYS A 106 7.10 14.43 -1.32
CA LYS A 106 8.02 14.59 -0.20
C LYS A 106 8.72 13.28 0.13
N LYS A 107 10.04 13.31 -0.02
CA LYS A 107 10.96 12.22 0.34
C LYS A 107 10.80 11.77 1.82
N PRO A 108 11.18 10.51 2.17
CA PRO A 108 12.02 9.60 1.38
C PRO A 108 11.37 8.79 0.25
N ASN A 109 10.06 8.59 0.24
CA ASN A 109 9.34 7.65 -0.64
C ASN A 109 9.91 6.22 -0.51
N ILE A 110 9.88 5.66 0.70
CA ILE A 110 10.37 4.31 0.98
C ILE A 110 9.27 3.52 1.68
N TRP A 111 8.99 2.33 1.16
CA TRP A 111 8.03 1.41 1.76
C TRP A 111 8.48 0.98 3.16
N GLY A 112 7.71 1.37 4.17
CA GLY A 112 7.99 1.21 5.59
C GLY A 112 8.58 2.45 6.28
N TYR A 113 8.95 3.51 5.57
CA TYR A 113 9.43 4.76 6.20
C TYR A 113 8.31 5.79 6.23
N ASP A 114 7.67 5.98 5.09
CA ASP A 114 6.56 6.92 4.89
C ASP A 114 5.40 6.31 4.10
N LEU A 115 5.66 5.29 3.28
CA LEU A 115 4.62 4.47 2.67
C LEU A 115 4.27 3.27 3.56
N PHE A 116 3.02 3.13 3.97
CA PHE A 116 2.53 2.03 4.82
C PHE A 116 1.31 1.35 4.21
N THR A 117 1.29 0.01 4.27
CA THR A 117 0.20 -0.80 3.71
C THR A 117 -0.67 -1.40 4.80
N PHE A 118 -1.97 -1.42 4.54
CA PHE A 118 -3.01 -1.99 5.38
C PHE A 118 -3.86 -2.95 4.55
N GLN A 119 -4.46 -3.92 5.21
CA GLN A 119 -5.39 -4.87 4.62
C GLN A 119 -6.76 -4.66 5.26
N ILE A 120 -7.82 -4.65 4.45
CA ILE A 120 -9.18 -4.81 4.97
C ILE A 120 -9.41 -6.31 5.18
N ASP A 121 -9.70 -6.68 6.43
CA ASP A 121 -10.03 -8.06 6.82
C ASP A 121 -11.36 -8.51 6.18
N GLU A 122 -11.37 -9.66 5.52
CA GLU A 122 -12.51 -10.13 4.71
C GLU A 122 -13.73 -10.55 5.56
N GLU A 123 -13.55 -10.85 6.85
CA GLU A 123 -14.63 -11.30 7.73
C GLU A 123 -15.22 -10.17 8.57
N SER A 124 -14.36 -9.28 9.05
CA SER A 124 -14.72 -8.20 9.98
C SER A 124 -14.72 -6.83 9.34
N GLY A 125 -14.07 -6.65 8.19
CA GLY A 125 -13.75 -5.37 7.52
C GLY A 125 -12.93 -4.41 8.35
N LYS A 126 -12.26 -4.90 9.39
CA LYS A 126 -11.28 -4.10 10.12
C LYS A 126 -10.11 -3.79 9.19
N VAL A 127 -9.61 -2.56 9.29
CA VAL A 127 -8.35 -2.17 8.65
C VAL A 127 -7.20 -2.61 9.56
N LEU A 128 -6.42 -3.58 9.10
CA LEU A 128 -5.30 -4.15 9.83
C LEU A 128 -3.97 -3.69 9.22
N PRO A 129 -2.97 -3.31 10.03
CA PRO A 129 -1.65 -3.02 9.51
C PRO A 129 -1.06 -4.30 8.91
N MET A 130 -0.53 -4.19 7.69
CA MET A 130 0.07 -5.32 7.00
C MET A 130 1.24 -5.88 7.83
N GLY A 131 1.32 -7.20 7.92
CA GLY A 131 2.23 -7.91 8.81
C GLY A 131 1.62 -8.33 10.16
N ALA A 132 0.44 -7.84 10.52
CA ALA A 132 -0.30 -8.32 11.69
C ALA A 132 -0.78 -9.77 11.51
N PRO A 133 -1.03 -10.52 12.60
CA PRO A 133 -1.69 -11.83 12.51
C PRO A 133 -2.99 -11.75 11.71
N GLY A 134 -3.17 -12.67 10.76
CA GLY A 134 -4.34 -12.69 9.86
C GLY A 134 -4.20 -11.87 8.58
N THR A 135 -3.16 -11.04 8.46
CA THR A 135 -2.85 -10.32 7.21
C THR A 135 -1.89 -11.11 6.31
N ARG A 136 -1.69 -10.64 5.09
CA ARG A 136 -0.66 -11.17 4.18
C ARG A 136 0.74 -10.70 4.59
N TRP A 137 1.76 -11.25 3.93
CA TRP A 137 3.16 -10.83 4.06
C TRP A 137 3.70 -10.76 5.51
N THR A 138 3.31 -11.70 6.35
CA THR A 138 3.66 -11.73 7.79
C THR A 138 5.11 -12.09 8.10
N ASN A 139 5.88 -12.59 7.13
CA ASN A 139 7.30 -12.85 7.32
C ASN A 139 8.11 -11.54 7.33
N HIS A 140 8.34 -10.97 8.51
CA HIS A 140 9.08 -9.71 8.68
C HIS A 140 10.54 -9.78 8.20
N ASP A 141 11.19 -10.95 8.23
CA ASP A 141 12.57 -11.09 7.73
C ASP A 141 12.66 -10.94 6.20
N THR A 142 11.52 -11.07 5.51
CA THR A 142 11.40 -10.84 4.06
C THR A 142 10.76 -9.48 3.74
N TYR A 143 9.69 -9.13 4.45
CA TYR A 143 8.79 -8.03 4.10
C TYR A 143 8.93 -6.77 4.96
N CYS A 144 9.84 -6.76 5.93
CA CYS A 144 10.28 -5.57 6.66
C CYS A 144 11.71 -5.75 7.17
N SER A 145 12.65 -5.86 6.23
CA SER A 145 14.04 -6.27 6.49
C SER A 145 15.05 -5.38 5.77
N ALA A 146 16.08 -4.94 6.50
CA ALA A 146 17.14 -4.10 5.96
C ALA A 146 18.01 -4.81 4.90
N THR A 147 17.94 -6.14 4.80
CA THR A 147 18.79 -6.93 3.90
C THR A 147 18.04 -7.54 2.73
N SER A 148 16.71 -7.71 2.83
CA SER A 148 15.87 -8.33 1.80
C SER A 148 15.80 -7.49 0.52
N GLU A 149 15.82 -8.17 -0.62
CA GLU A 149 15.65 -7.60 -1.97
C GLU A 149 14.31 -7.99 -2.61
N ASN A 150 13.38 -8.51 -1.80
CA ASN A 150 12.03 -8.80 -2.24
C ASN A 150 11.31 -7.48 -2.63
N ARG A 151 10.61 -7.47 -3.77
CA ARG A 151 9.87 -6.29 -4.28
C ARG A 151 8.73 -5.82 -3.36
N VAL A 152 8.28 -6.65 -2.43
CA VAL A 152 7.26 -6.37 -1.41
C VAL A 152 7.88 -5.99 -0.05
N ASN A 153 9.21 -5.87 0.02
CA ASN A 153 9.89 -5.49 1.25
C ASN A 153 9.56 -4.05 1.64
N GLY A 154 8.96 -3.88 2.82
CA GLY A 154 8.34 -2.65 3.30
C GLY A 154 6.86 -2.85 3.67
N ALA A 155 6.17 -3.79 3.03
CA ALA A 155 4.74 -3.98 3.26
C ALA A 155 4.42 -4.33 4.71
N SER A 156 5.17 -5.23 5.34
CA SER A 156 4.89 -5.66 6.71
C SER A 156 5.45 -4.72 7.79
N CYS A 157 6.08 -3.62 7.36
CA CYS A 157 6.59 -2.60 8.27
C CYS A 157 5.47 -1.80 8.95
N ALA A 158 4.26 -1.76 8.39
CA ALA A 158 3.13 -1.10 9.03
C ALA A 158 2.84 -1.68 10.42
N TYR A 159 2.91 -3.01 10.58
CA TYR A 159 2.72 -3.65 11.88
C TYR A 159 3.82 -3.29 12.88
N LYS A 160 5.09 -3.26 12.43
CA LYS A 160 6.21 -2.84 13.28
C LYS A 160 6.10 -1.37 13.68
N ALA A 161 5.79 -0.48 12.72
CA ALA A 161 5.57 0.94 13.00
C ALA A 161 4.43 1.17 14.01
N PHE A 162 3.39 0.33 13.98
CA PHE A 162 2.26 0.40 14.90
C PHE A 162 2.56 -0.15 16.30
N THR A 163 3.44 -1.14 16.42
CA THR A 163 3.66 -1.89 17.68
C THR A 163 4.99 -1.58 18.37
N GLU A 164 6.00 -1.12 17.63
CA GLU A 164 7.33 -0.79 18.14
C GLU A 164 7.47 0.72 18.37
N LYS A 165 7.50 1.13 19.64
CA LYS A 165 7.57 2.55 20.04
C LYS A 165 8.74 3.33 19.41
N ASP A 166 9.87 2.66 19.21
CA ASP A 166 11.09 3.28 18.68
C ASP A 166 11.34 2.94 17.20
N TYR A 167 10.33 2.42 16.49
CA TYR A 167 10.43 2.03 15.07
C TYR A 167 11.15 3.08 14.22
N PHE A 168 10.63 4.30 14.23
CA PHE A 168 11.15 5.42 13.43
C PHE A 168 12.56 5.86 13.84
N LYS A 169 12.99 5.58 15.08
CA LYS A 169 14.36 5.88 15.55
C LYS A 169 15.37 4.82 15.10
N ASN A 170 14.89 3.65 14.72
CA ASN A 170 15.69 2.47 14.36
C ASN A 170 15.65 2.18 12.85
N LEU A 171 15.19 3.13 12.04
CA LEU A 171 15.23 3.00 10.58
C LEU A 171 16.69 2.94 10.08
N PRO A 172 17.02 2.04 9.13
CA PRO A 172 18.37 1.89 8.57
C PRO A 172 18.95 3.10 7.81
#